data_AF-A0A1X7TTY9-F1
#
_entry.id   AF-A0A1X7TTY9-F1
#
_cell.length_a   1.000
_cell.length_b   1.000
_cell.length_c   1.000
_cell.angle_alpha   90.00
_cell.angle_beta   90.00
_cell.angle_gamma   90.00
#
_symmetry.space_group_name_H-M   'P 1'
#
loop_
_entity.id
_entity.type
_entity.pdbx_description
1 polymer ?
#
loop_
_entity_poly.entity_id
_entity_poly.type
_entity_poly.pdbx_seq_one_letter_code
_entity_poly.pdbx_strand_id
1 'polypeptide(L)'
;MNNDHEETMIVANGFTGIDVDKMDYFAQDARSVGLPNSFDWRRFTQTAKIICVKDERNEEFRHICSRDKDAPSLYEMFHTRTLLYRSVYRHKTVIIVEDLMKEALRKANHVIRVNGYPLLECWKNVDAFLTLNDTIEDYILQLSDEKLSPPLPPPNAPATELFDAKKIFARITERQLPKFVGRTGNESNDHKKLACDFVRDKGLEINESYLKSKEAIFNFGKRGEDPIMSHYFYYKENPGIMPKPYKFKKEEVSSLLPHQLDETQLLWYYDVTEHDKECTSNDEAKTGSAIMEILLKYFTSEANK
;
A
#
# COMPACT_ATOMS: atom_id res chain seq x y z
N MET A 1 18.29 16.06 -29.25
CA MET A 1 17.05 15.99 -28.45
C MET A 1 16.80 14.52 -28.19
N ASN A 2 16.87 14.08 -26.93
CA ASN A 2 16.79 12.67 -26.57
C ASN A 2 15.43 12.09 -26.99
N ASN A 3 15.45 11.01 -27.76
CA ASN A 3 14.26 10.27 -28.21
C ASN A 3 13.66 9.37 -27.08
N ASP A 4 14.19 9.43 -25.86
CA ASP A 4 13.91 8.47 -24.78
C ASP A 4 12.54 8.68 -24.08
N HIS A 5 11.82 9.76 -24.42
CA HIS A 5 10.52 10.05 -23.82
C HIS A 5 9.44 9.02 -24.20
N GLU A 6 9.54 8.38 -25.36
CA GLU A 6 8.54 7.40 -25.79
C GLU A 6 8.71 6.04 -25.11
N GLU A 7 9.95 5.55 -25.02
CA GLU A 7 10.26 4.26 -24.42
C GLU A 7 9.93 4.24 -22.92
N THR A 8 10.15 5.36 -22.24
CA THR A 8 9.76 5.52 -20.83
C THR A 8 8.24 5.45 -20.65
N MET A 9 7.43 5.93 -21.59
CA MET A 9 5.96 5.84 -21.50
C MET A 9 5.40 4.42 -21.68
N ILE A 10 6.15 3.49 -22.28
CA ILE A 10 5.68 2.10 -22.46
C ILE A 10 5.83 1.34 -21.14
N VAL A 11 7.03 1.36 -20.55
CA VAL A 11 7.37 0.53 -19.39
C VAL A 11 7.03 1.21 -18.06
N ALA A 12 7.30 2.51 -17.92
CA ALA A 12 7.16 3.24 -16.67
C ALA A 12 6.67 4.68 -16.93
N ASN A 13 5.37 4.83 -17.15
CA ASN A 13 4.79 6.09 -17.61
C ASN A 13 4.66 7.09 -16.45
N GLY A 14 5.71 7.86 -16.18
CA GLY A 14 5.69 8.91 -15.16
C GLY A 14 4.71 10.06 -15.46
N PHE A 15 4.23 10.19 -16.70
CA PHE A 15 3.37 11.29 -17.12
C PHE A 15 1.88 11.05 -16.86
N THR A 16 1.38 9.83 -17.08
CA THR A 16 -0.04 9.47 -16.83
C THR A 16 -0.21 8.24 -15.93
N GLY A 17 0.82 7.43 -15.79
CA GLY A 17 0.73 6.10 -15.17
C GLY A 17 0.10 5.04 -16.08
N ILE A 18 -0.26 5.33 -17.34
CA ILE A 18 -0.76 4.32 -18.28
C ILE A 18 0.44 3.62 -18.92
N ASP A 19 0.83 2.47 -18.39
CA ASP A 19 1.98 1.67 -18.82
C ASP A 19 1.65 0.16 -18.81
N VAL A 20 2.48 -0.64 -19.49
CA VAL A 20 2.25 -2.08 -19.61
C VAL A 20 2.41 -2.84 -18.28
N ASP A 21 3.18 -2.29 -17.33
CA ASP A 21 3.30 -2.80 -15.96
C ASP A 21 1.93 -2.87 -15.29
N LYS A 22 1.19 -1.76 -15.27
CA LYS A 22 -0.18 -1.71 -14.72
C LYS A 22 -1.15 -2.63 -15.44
N MET A 23 -1.06 -2.69 -16.76
CA MET A 23 -1.95 -3.54 -17.54
C MET A 23 -1.80 -5.02 -17.18
N ASP A 24 -0.55 -5.46 -16.99
CA ASP A 24 -0.24 -6.84 -16.63
C ASP A 24 -0.67 -7.15 -15.20
N TYR A 25 -0.19 -6.40 -14.20
CA TYR A 25 -0.47 -6.74 -12.81
C TYR A 25 -1.95 -6.55 -12.44
N PHE A 26 -2.67 -5.59 -13.03
CA PHE A 26 -4.13 -5.49 -12.81
C PHE A 26 -4.86 -6.74 -13.33
N ALA A 27 -4.48 -7.25 -14.50
CA ALA A 27 -5.09 -8.45 -15.05
C ALA A 27 -4.71 -9.71 -14.26
N GLN A 28 -3.44 -9.84 -13.87
CA GLN A 28 -2.93 -10.96 -13.12
C GLN A 28 -3.53 -11.02 -11.71
N ASP A 29 -3.51 -9.90 -10.98
CA ASP A 29 -3.95 -9.86 -9.59
C ASP A 29 -5.46 -9.97 -9.48
N ALA A 30 -6.22 -9.25 -10.32
CA ALA A 30 -7.68 -9.35 -10.33
C ALA A 30 -8.12 -10.80 -10.60
N ARG A 31 -7.47 -11.48 -11.56
CA ARG A 31 -7.71 -12.91 -11.81
C ARG A 31 -7.38 -13.77 -10.59
N SER A 32 -6.25 -13.51 -9.93
CA SER A 32 -5.79 -14.31 -8.78
C SER A 32 -6.70 -14.19 -7.57
N VAL A 33 -7.32 -13.03 -7.35
CA VAL A 33 -8.24 -12.79 -6.22
C VAL A 33 -9.73 -12.88 -6.59
N GLY A 34 -10.06 -13.21 -7.84
CA GLY A 34 -11.45 -13.34 -8.31
C GLY A 34 -12.19 -12.02 -8.46
N LEU A 35 -11.48 -10.91 -8.69
CA LEU A 35 -12.07 -9.60 -9.00
C LEU A 35 -12.22 -9.42 -10.52
N PRO A 36 -13.25 -8.68 -10.98
CA PRO A 36 -13.37 -8.33 -12.38
C PRO A 36 -12.26 -7.33 -12.77
N ASN A 37 -11.73 -7.49 -13.99
CA ASN A 37 -10.94 -6.48 -14.68
C ASN A 37 -11.63 -6.18 -16.02
N SER A 38 -12.25 -5.00 -16.12
CA SER A 38 -12.97 -4.55 -17.31
C SER A 38 -12.06 -3.90 -18.36
N PHE A 39 -10.80 -3.61 -18.02
CA PHE A 39 -9.85 -2.99 -18.93
C PHE A 39 -9.28 -3.99 -19.94
N ASP A 40 -9.53 -3.76 -21.24
CA ASP A 40 -8.97 -4.56 -22.33
C ASP A 40 -7.73 -3.88 -22.92
N TRP A 41 -6.56 -4.31 -22.46
CA TRP A 41 -5.26 -3.83 -22.94
C TRP A 41 -5.01 -4.17 -24.42
N ARG A 42 -5.61 -5.24 -24.96
CA ARG A 42 -5.46 -5.61 -26.38
C ARG A 42 -6.17 -4.61 -27.26
N ARG A 43 -7.37 -4.20 -26.87
CA ARG A 43 -8.10 -3.13 -27.55
C ARG A 43 -7.35 -1.80 -27.47
N PHE A 44 -6.84 -1.44 -26.29
CA PHE A 44 -6.03 -0.23 -26.10
C PHE A 44 -4.83 -0.19 -27.05
N THR A 45 -4.03 -1.27 -27.09
CA THR A 45 -2.82 -1.33 -27.92
C THR A 45 -3.11 -1.28 -29.43
N GLN A 46 -4.24 -1.84 -29.88
CA GLN A 46 -4.67 -1.78 -31.28
C GLN A 46 -5.06 -0.37 -31.75
N THR A 47 -5.53 0.49 -30.84
CA THR A 47 -6.02 1.83 -31.18
C THR A 47 -5.06 2.94 -30.76
N ALA A 48 -4.07 2.66 -29.92
CA ALA A 48 -3.05 3.62 -29.52
C ALA A 48 -2.22 4.10 -30.73
N LYS A 49 -1.87 5.38 -30.74
CA LYS A 49 -1.02 5.99 -31.76
C LYS A 49 0.02 6.91 -31.13
N ILE A 50 1.21 6.91 -31.70
CA ILE A 50 2.24 7.89 -31.36
C ILE A 50 1.98 9.17 -32.16
N ILE A 51 1.84 10.30 -31.47
CA ILE A 51 1.57 11.61 -32.09
C ILE A 51 2.47 12.67 -31.46
N CYS A 52 3.01 13.59 -32.26
CA CYS A 52 3.70 14.78 -31.75
C CYS A 52 2.69 15.73 -31.07
N VAL A 53 2.93 16.03 -29.82
CA VAL A 53 2.14 16.93 -28.96
C VAL A 53 2.98 18.13 -28.56
N LYS A 54 2.31 19.25 -28.27
CA LYS A 54 2.92 20.43 -27.65
C LYS A 54 2.49 20.51 -26.21
N ASP A 55 3.43 20.72 -25.31
CA ASP A 55 3.13 21.04 -23.92
C ASP A 55 2.69 22.51 -23.77
N GLU A 56 2.44 22.94 -22.53
CA GLU A 56 2.04 24.32 -22.21
C GLU A 56 3.13 25.35 -22.52
N ARG A 57 4.38 24.92 -22.72
CA ARG A 57 5.55 25.74 -23.06
C ARG A 57 5.82 25.75 -24.57
N ASN A 58 4.95 25.16 -25.38
CA ASN A 58 5.12 24.94 -26.82
C ASN A 58 6.31 24.02 -27.19
N GLU A 59 6.80 23.22 -26.26
CA GLU A 59 7.82 22.21 -26.53
C GLU A 59 7.17 20.98 -27.17
N GLU A 60 7.72 20.53 -28.30
CA GLU A 60 7.24 19.36 -29.02
C GLU A 60 7.84 18.08 -28.43
N PHE A 61 6.98 17.13 -28.08
CA PHE A 61 7.37 15.79 -27.68
C PHE A 61 6.42 14.77 -28.31
N ARG A 62 6.80 13.50 -28.33
CA ARG A 62 5.93 12.44 -28.84
C ARG A 62 5.22 11.76 -27.68
N HIS A 63 3.92 11.49 -27.84
CA HIS A 63 3.06 10.91 -26.81
C HIS A 63 2.25 9.76 -27.38
N ILE A 64 2.08 8.69 -26.58
CA ILE A 64 1.15 7.60 -26.89
C ILE A 64 -0.27 8.12 -26.65
N CYS A 65 -0.97 8.47 -27.71
CA CYS A 65 -2.33 8.99 -27.67
C CYS A 65 -3.36 7.87 -27.79
N SER A 66 -4.42 7.97 -26.99
CA SER A 66 -5.55 7.05 -27.07
C SER A 66 -6.62 7.54 -28.02
N ARG A 67 -7.38 6.60 -28.54
CA ARG A 67 -8.60 6.90 -29.28
C ARG A 67 -9.63 7.57 -28.34
N ASP A 68 -10.24 8.65 -28.79
CA ASP A 68 -11.31 9.38 -28.07
C ASP A 68 -12.32 8.49 -27.32
N LYS A 69 -12.92 7.51 -28.01
CA LYS A 69 -13.95 6.59 -27.49
C LYS A 69 -13.45 5.63 -26.41
N ASP A 70 -12.12 5.53 -26.23
CA ASP A 70 -11.52 4.62 -25.24
C ASP A 70 -11.29 5.34 -23.89
N ALA A 71 -11.62 6.64 -23.76
CA ALA A 71 -11.54 7.36 -22.48
C ALA A 71 -12.30 6.67 -21.33
N PRO A 72 -13.55 6.17 -21.50
CA PRO A 72 -14.22 5.40 -20.45
C PRO A 72 -13.45 4.13 -20.06
N SER A 73 -12.86 3.43 -21.04
CA SER A 73 -12.05 2.24 -20.78
C SER A 73 -10.80 2.56 -19.95
N LEU A 74 -10.18 3.74 -20.15
CA LEU A 74 -9.05 4.15 -19.31
C LEU A 74 -9.49 4.47 -17.87
N TYR A 75 -10.67 5.06 -17.68
CA TYR A 75 -11.23 5.22 -16.33
C TYR A 75 -11.50 3.88 -15.65
N GLU A 76 -12.00 2.88 -16.38
CA GLU A 76 -12.17 1.51 -15.87
C GLU A 76 -10.83 0.88 -15.40
N MET A 77 -9.72 1.20 -16.05
CA MET A 77 -8.38 0.77 -15.61
C MET A 77 -8.05 1.32 -14.21
N PHE A 78 -8.26 2.62 -13.98
CA PHE A 78 -8.01 3.25 -12.68
C PHE A 78 -9.06 2.89 -11.61
N HIS A 79 -10.28 2.55 -12.04
CA HIS A 79 -11.27 1.95 -11.17
C HIS A 79 -10.81 0.57 -10.69
N THR A 80 -10.34 -0.29 -11.59
CA THR A 80 -9.77 -1.61 -11.27
C THR A 80 -8.61 -1.49 -10.28
N ARG A 81 -7.70 -0.52 -10.48
CA ARG A 81 -6.66 -0.17 -9.50
C ARG A 81 -7.25 0.09 -8.13
N THR A 82 -8.26 0.95 -8.05
CA THR A 82 -8.88 1.35 -6.79
C THR A 82 -9.52 0.16 -6.08
N LEU A 83 -10.18 -0.74 -6.82
CA LEU A 83 -10.74 -1.97 -6.28
C LEU A 83 -9.65 -2.90 -5.71
N LEU A 84 -8.56 -3.12 -6.44
CA LEU A 84 -7.44 -3.95 -5.98
C LEU A 84 -6.80 -3.38 -4.71
N TYR A 85 -6.57 -2.07 -4.66
CA TYR A 85 -6.02 -1.42 -3.45
C TYR A 85 -6.96 -1.56 -2.25
N ARG A 86 -8.27 -1.32 -2.43
CA ARG A 86 -9.26 -1.39 -1.34
C ARG A 86 -9.47 -2.82 -0.83
N SER A 87 -9.54 -3.78 -1.74
CA SER A 87 -9.93 -5.15 -1.43
C SER A 87 -8.74 -6.05 -1.07
N VAL A 88 -7.55 -5.76 -1.62
CA VAL A 88 -6.38 -6.64 -1.54
C VAL A 88 -5.20 -5.92 -0.89
N TYR A 89 -4.55 -4.99 -1.59
CA TYR A 89 -3.23 -4.49 -1.18
C TYR A 89 -3.24 -3.68 0.11
N ARG A 90 -4.34 -2.95 0.39
CA ARG A 90 -4.53 -2.18 1.63
C ARG A 90 -5.65 -2.77 2.48
N HIS A 91 -5.92 -4.07 2.33
CA HIS A 91 -6.85 -4.76 3.24
C HIS A 91 -6.34 -4.64 4.68
N LYS A 92 -7.24 -4.38 5.63
CA LYS A 92 -6.91 -4.16 7.05
C LYS A 92 -5.97 -5.21 7.64
N THR A 93 -6.16 -6.48 7.27
CA THR A 93 -5.31 -7.56 7.79
C THR A 93 -3.97 -7.67 7.07
N VAL A 94 -3.90 -7.27 5.81
CA VAL A 94 -2.61 -7.21 5.08
C VAL A 94 -1.74 -6.13 5.72
N ILE A 95 -2.30 -4.95 5.98
CA ILE A 95 -1.58 -3.83 6.61
C ILE A 95 -0.99 -4.21 7.97
N ILE A 96 -1.75 -4.89 8.83
CA ILE A 96 -1.23 -5.25 10.15
C ILE A 96 -0.19 -6.38 10.07
N VAL A 97 -0.33 -7.32 9.14
CA VAL A 97 0.69 -8.35 8.90
C VAL A 97 1.98 -7.72 8.37
N GLU A 98 1.89 -6.81 7.39
CA GLU A 98 3.05 -6.04 6.89
C GLU A 98 3.76 -5.28 8.02
N ASP A 99 3.02 -4.69 8.96
CA ASP A 99 3.60 -3.96 10.09
C ASP A 99 4.38 -4.87 11.03
N LEU A 100 3.80 -6.03 11.38
CA LEU A 100 4.45 -7.04 12.21
C LEU A 100 5.68 -7.63 11.50
N MET A 101 5.60 -7.93 10.20
CA MET A 101 6.76 -8.39 9.42
C MET A 101 7.89 -7.36 9.45
N LYS A 102 7.58 -6.07 9.23
CA LYS A 102 8.57 -4.99 9.31
C LYS A 102 9.18 -4.89 10.70
N GLU A 103 8.40 -5.04 11.76
CA GLU A 103 8.90 -5.06 13.13
C GLU A 103 9.86 -6.24 13.39
N ALA A 104 9.47 -7.44 12.96
CA ALA A 104 10.29 -8.64 13.09
C ALA A 104 11.63 -8.51 12.33
N LEU A 105 11.60 -8.02 11.08
CA LEU A 105 12.80 -7.82 10.28
C LEU A 105 13.72 -6.73 10.86
N ARG A 106 13.17 -5.66 11.46
CA ARG A 106 13.97 -4.65 12.18
C ARG A 106 14.68 -5.24 13.38
N LYS A 107 14.01 -6.08 14.16
CA LYS A 107 14.63 -6.77 15.29
C LYS A 107 15.69 -7.78 14.83
N ALA A 108 15.43 -8.49 13.74
CA ALA A 108 16.40 -9.43 13.16
C ALA A 108 17.64 -8.74 12.55
N ASN A 109 17.51 -7.49 12.09
CA ASN A 109 18.58 -6.75 11.40
C ASN A 109 19.89 -6.63 12.19
N HIS A 110 19.82 -6.50 13.51
CA HIS A 110 21.00 -6.34 14.36
C HIS A 110 21.78 -7.63 14.57
N VAL A 111 21.13 -8.77 14.29
CA VAL A 111 21.61 -10.12 14.57
C VAL A 111 22.04 -10.82 13.28
N ILE A 112 21.32 -10.59 12.19
CA ILE A 112 21.52 -11.29 10.92
C ILE A 112 22.38 -10.48 9.97
N ARG A 113 23.37 -11.16 9.39
CA ARG A 113 24.18 -10.64 8.29
C ARG A 113 24.04 -11.52 7.06
N VAL A 114 23.86 -10.89 5.90
CA VAL A 114 23.83 -11.56 4.59
C VAL A 114 25.01 -11.02 3.79
N ASN A 115 25.94 -11.91 3.43
CA ASN A 115 27.21 -11.55 2.79
C ASN A 115 27.96 -10.42 3.53
N GLY A 116 27.91 -10.42 4.87
CA GLY A 116 28.55 -9.42 5.74
C GLY A 116 27.71 -8.16 6.03
N TYR A 117 26.61 -7.93 5.31
CA TYR A 117 25.76 -6.75 5.46
C TYR A 117 24.60 -7.01 6.43
N PRO A 118 24.24 -6.04 7.30
CA PRO A 118 22.96 -6.07 8.01
C PRO A 118 21.78 -6.20 7.04
N LEU A 119 20.69 -6.85 7.47
CA LEU A 119 19.52 -7.12 6.63
C LEU A 119 18.98 -5.86 5.92
N LEU A 120 18.85 -4.75 6.64
CA LEU A 120 18.33 -3.47 6.13
C LEU A 120 19.35 -2.67 5.30
N GLU A 121 20.58 -3.17 5.20
CA GLU A 121 21.67 -2.57 4.42
C GLU A 121 22.10 -3.43 3.23
N CYS A 122 21.48 -4.59 3.01
CA CYS A 122 21.84 -5.50 1.92
C CYS A 122 21.70 -4.85 0.53
N TRP A 123 20.81 -3.88 0.35
CA TRP A 123 20.67 -3.12 -0.89
C TRP A 123 21.94 -2.35 -1.31
N LYS A 124 22.89 -2.14 -0.39
CA LYS A 124 24.19 -1.49 -0.69
C LYS A 124 25.16 -2.41 -1.44
N ASN A 125 24.88 -3.72 -1.52
CA ASN A 125 25.73 -4.69 -2.20
C ASN A 125 24.87 -5.66 -3.02
N VAL A 126 25.22 -5.83 -4.30
CA VAL A 126 24.42 -6.63 -5.23
C VAL A 126 24.32 -8.09 -4.80
N ASP A 127 25.41 -8.70 -4.35
CA ASP A 127 25.41 -10.12 -3.93
C ASP A 127 24.56 -10.34 -2.68
N ALA A 128 24.67 -9.43 -1.70
CA ALA A 128 23.83 -9.44 -0.50
C ALA A 128 22.35 -9.26 -0.87
N PHE A 129 22.03 -8.31 -1.75
CA PHE A 129 20.67 -8.05 -2.21
C PHE A 129 20.07 -9.25 -2.95
N LEU A 130 20.81 -9.87 -3.87
CA LEU A 130 20.36 -11.04 -4.64
C LEU A 130 20.13 -12.30 -3.78
N THR A 131 20.76 -12.35 -2.61
CA THR A 131 20.55 -13.45 -1.65
C THR A 131 19.22 -13.31 -0.89
N LEU A 132 18.68 -12.09 -0.78
CA LEU A 132 17.44 -11.85 -0.06
C LEU A 132 16.21 -12.24 -0.89
N ASN A 133 15.35 -13.04 -0.29
CA ASN A 133 14.02 -13.39 -0.78
C ASN A 133 13.16 -13.81 0.42
N ASP A 134 11.93 -14.27 0.16
CA ASP A 134 10.94 -14.59 1.19
C ASP A 134 11.37 -15.74 2.14
N THR A 135 12.38 -16.56 1.78
CA THR A 135 12.94 -17.58 2.69
C THR A 135 13.67 -16.97 3.89
N ILE A 136 13.84 -15.64 3.95
CA ILE A 136 14.42 -14.96 5.11
C ILE A 136 13.62 -15.21 6.39
N GLU A 137 12.30 -15.38 6.28
CA GLU A 137 11.44 -15.73 7.43
C GLU A 137 11.81 -17.11 7.96
N ASP A 138 11.84 -18.13 7.09
CA ASP A 138 12.24 -19.50 7.46
C ASP A 138 13.65 -19.53 8.05
N TYR A 139 14.57 -18.77 7.45
CA TYR A 139 15.94 -18.65 7.95
C TYR A 139 15.98 -18.08 9.38
N ILE A 140 15.27 -16.97 9.65
CA ILE A 140 15.18 -16.37 10.99
C ILE A 140 14.63 -17.38 12.00
N LEU A 141 13.57 -18.11 11.63
CA LEU A 141 12.92 -19.08 12.50
C LEU A 141 13.81 -20.29 12.83
N GLN A 142 14.64 -20.74 11.89
CA GLN A 142 15.52 -21.90 12.04
C GLN A 142 16.86 -21.60 12.73
N LEU A 143 17.26 -20.34 12.83
CA LEU A 143 18.51 -19.97 13.53
C LEU A 143 18.45 -20.43 14.99
N SER A 144 19.40 -21.26 15.43
CA SER A 144 19.56 -21.53 16.85
C SER A 144 20.27 -20.36 17.53
N ASP A 145 19.92 -20.09 18.79
CA ASP A 145 20.53 -18.99 19.56
C ASP A 145 22.04 -19.21 19.75
N GLU A 146 22.52 -20.46 19.65
CA GLU A 146 23.94 -20.85 19.70
C GLU A 146 24.73 -20.60 18.41
N LYS A 147 24.08 -20.50 17.24
CA LYS A 147 24.75 -20.33 15.93
C LYS A 147 25.10 -18.87 15.61
N LEU A 148 24.82 -17.95 16.53
CA LEU A 148 25.29 -16.57 16.52
C LEU A 148 26.80 -16.51 16.73
N SER A 149 27.56 -16.91 15.71
CA SER A 149 29.00 -16.68 15.69
C SER A 149 29.29 -15.19 15.51
N PRO A 150 30.34 -14.63 16.16
CA PRO A 150 30.59 -13.18 16.20
C PRO A 150 30.94 -12.64 14.80
N PRO A 151 30.70 -11.35 14.52
CA PRO A 151 31.16 -10.26 15.37
C PRO A 151 30.09 -9.85 16.37
N LEU A 152 30.55 -9.60 17.59
CA LEU A 152 29.77 -9.05 18.70
C LEU A 152 28.69 -8.10 18.17
N PRO A 153 27.42 -8.26 18.61
CA PRO A 153 26.47 -7.16 18.52
C PRO A 153 27.19 -5.90 19.02
N PRO A 154 26.90 -4.71 18.46
CA PRO A 154 27.39 -3.48 19.08
C PRO A 154 27.10 -3.57 20.58
N PRO A 155 27.98 -3.11 21.48
CA PRO A 155 27.94 -3.39 22.93
C PRO A 155 26.62 -3.06 23.66
N ASN A 156 25.62 -2.53 22.93
CA ASN A 156 24.30 -2.13 23.38
C ASN A 156 23.12 -2.86 22.69
N ALA A 157 23.33 -3.84 21.79
CA ALA A 157 22.20 -4.60 21.20
C ALA A 157 21.84 -5.79 22.10
N PRO A 158 20.63 -5.83 22.71
CA PRO A 158 20.27 -6.86 23.66
C PRO A 158 20.12 -8.21 22.97
N ALA A 159 20.63 -9.27 23.61
CA ALA A 159 20.55 -10.66 23.14
C ALA A 159 19.11 -11.17 22.90
N THR A 160 18.09 -10.39 23.30
CA THR A 160 16.66 -10.69 23.16
C THR A 160 16.08 -10.35 21.78
N GLU A 161 16.80 -9.65 20.89
CA GLU A 161 16.22 -9.17 19.63
C GLU A 161 15.87 -10.29 18.63
N LEU A 162 16.69 -11.36 18.55
CA LEU A 162 16.34 -12.52 17.73
C LEU A 162 15.11 -13.25 18.28
N PHE A 163 15.05 -13.42 19.59
CA PHE A 163 13.91 -14.02 20.28
C PHE A 163 12.63 -13.21 20.01
N ASP A 164 12.71 -11.88 20.13
CA ASP A 164 11.58 -11.00 19.84
C ASP A 164 11.15 -11.07 18.37
N ALA A 165 12.09 -11.13 17.42
CA ALA A 165 11.78 -11.28 16.00
C ALA A 165 11.01 -12.59 15.74
N LYS A 166 11.51 -13.72 16.25
CA LYS A 166 10.86 -15.03 16.17
C LYS A 166 9.47 -15.01 16.80
N LYS A 167 9.33 -14.36 17.96
CA LYS A 167 8.05 -14.20 18.66
C LYS A 167 7.03 -13.45 17.80
N ILE A 168 7.44 -12.40 17.07
CA ILE A 168 6.55 -11.67 16.17
C ILE A 168 6.14 -12.53 14.97
N PHE A 169 7.05 -13.27 14.35
CA PHE A 169 6.70 -14.22 13.28
C PHE A 169 5.71 -15.29 13.77
N ALA A 170 5.97 -15.87 14.95
CA ALA A 170 5.04 -16.83 15.57
C ALA A 170 3.63 -16.22 15.76
N ARG A 171 3.53 -14.95 16.19
CA ARG A 171 2.23 -14.25 16.27
C ARG A 171 1.52 -14.17 14.91
N ILE A 172 2.25 -13.99 13.82
CA ILE A 172 1.67 -13.96 12.47
C ILE A 172 1.10 -15.34 12.12
N THR A 173 1.91 -16.40 12.27
CA THR A 173 1.53 -17.79 11.99
C THR A 173 0.37 -18.27 12.84
N GLU A 174 0.38 -17.96 14.14
CA GLU A 174 -0.66 -18.33 15.12
C GLU A 174 -1.87 -17.38 15.08
N ARG A 175 -1.87 -16.39 14.18
CA ARG A 175 -2.94 -15.41 14.01
C ARG A 175 -3.24 -14.56 15.26
N GLN A 176 -2.25 -14.35 16.12
CA GLN A 176 -2.29 -13.44 17.27
C GLN A 176 -2.01 -11.99 16.87
N LEU A 177 -2.79 -11.51 15.90
CA LEU A 177 -2.67 -10.17 15.31
C LEU A 177 -3.42 -9.12 16.16
N PRO A 178 -2.93 -7.87 16.20
CA PRO A 178 -3.72 -6.73 16.66
C PRO A 178 -5.08 -6.68 15.94
N LYS A 179 -6.13 -6.41 16.69
CA LYS A 179 -7.52 -6.47 16.22
C LYS A 179 -7.92 -5.14 15.62
N PHE A 180 -8.43 -5.16 14.40
CA PHE A 180 -9.01 -3.98 13.77
C PHE A 180 -10.26 -3.54 14.54
N VAL A 181 -10.26 -2.30 15.05
CA VAL A 181 -11.34 -1.72 15.85
C VAL A 181 -12.14 -0.66 15.09
N GLY A 182 -11.66 -0.17 13.96
CA GLY A 182 -12.43 0.71 13.08
C GLY A 182 -11.57 1.60 12.20
N ARG A 183 -12.20 2.54 11.53
CA ARG A 183 -11.54 3.49 10.62
C ARG A 183 -12.08 4.90 10.81
N THR A 184 -11.23 5.89 10.57
CA THR A 184 -11.59 7.31 10.59
C THR A 184 -11.05 8.00 9.33
N GLY A 185 -11.58 9.18 9.01
CA GLY A 185 -10.98 10.06 8.00
C GLY A 185 -9.60 10.59 8.43
N ASN A 186 -8.97 11.37 7.56
CA ASN A 186 -7.66 11.99 7.82
C ASN A 186 -7.73 13.21 8.77
N GLU A 187 -8.93 13.53 9.28
CA GLU A 187 -9.16 14.71 10.12
C GLU A 187 -8.93 14.38 11.60
N SER A 188 -7.75 14.80 12.09
CA SER A 188 -7.31 14.90 13.50
C SER A 188 -6.71 13.65 14.18
N ASN A 189 -5.54 13.87 14.80
CA ASN A 189 -4.86 12.96 15.73
C ASN A 189 -5.66 12.72 17.05
N ASP A 190 -6.82 13.34 17.22
CA ASP A 190 -7.57 13.34 18.49
C ASP A 190 -8.32 12.03 18.74
N HIS A 191 -8.64 11.27 17.67
CA HIS A 191 -9.38 10.01 17.79
C HIS A 191 -8.71 8.99 18.72
N LYS A 192 -7.37 8.95 18.81
CA LYS A 192 -6.69 8.06 19.76
C LYS A 192 -7.07 8.39 21.19
N LYS A 193 -6.98 9.67 21.54
CA LYS A 193 -7.23 10.17 22.89
C LYS A 193 -8.70 10.02 23.25
N LEU A 194 -9.59 10.47 22.36
CA LEU A 194 -11.04 10.34 22.52
C LEU A 194 -11.48 8.89 22.68
N ALA A 195 -10.90 7.96 21.91
CA ALA A 195 -11.19 6.53 22.07
C ALA A 195 -10.72 5.98 23.42
N CYS A 196 -9.54 6.40 23.90
CA CYS A 196 -9.02 5.97 25.20
C CYS A 196 -9.85 6.56 26.35
N ASP A 197 -10.24 7.83 26.27
CA ASP A 197 -11.11 8.48 27.25
C ASP A 197 -12.49 7.82 27.26
N PHE A 198 -13.04 7.45 26.10
CA PHE A 198 -14.30 6.69 26.02
C PHE A 198 -14.21 5.32 26.69
N VAL A 199 -13.04 4.65 26.68
CA VAL A 199 -12.82 3.40 27.42
C VAL A 199 -12.76 3.65 28.93
N ARG A 200 -12.06 4.71 29.37
CA ARG A 200 -11.96 5.12 30.78
C ARG A 200 -13.32 5.50 31.37
N ASP A 201 -14.16 6.18 30.59
CA ASP A 201 -15.54 6.53 30.98
C ASP A 201 -16.44 5.28 31.20
N LYS A 202 -16.03 4.11 30.69
CA LYS A 202 -16.68 2.81 30.95
C LYS A 202 -16.06 2.05 32.12
N GLY A 203 -15.09 2.65 32.82
CA GLY A 203 -14.46 2.08 34.01
C GLY A 203 -13.36 1.05 33.72
N LEU A 204 -12.78 1.05 32.52
CA LEU A 204 -11.63 0.21 32.18
C LEU A 204 -10.38 1.05 31.93
N GLU A 205 -9.24 0.57 32.42
CA GLU A 205 -7.94 1.17 32.12
C GLU A 205 -7.41 0.66 30.78
N ILE A 206 -6.82 1.57 30.01
CA ILE A 206 -6.23 1.26 28.69
C ILE A 206 -4.84 1.89 28.58
N ASN A 207 -3.86 1.03 28.26
CA ASN A 207 -2.55 1.49 27.82
C ASN A 207 -2.64 1.95 26.37
N GLU A 208 -2.51 3.26 26.15
CA GLU A 208 -2.65 3.87 24.83
C GLU A 208 -1.60 3.35 23.83
N SER A 209 -0.49 2.77 24.28
CA SER A 209 0.53 2.21 23.39
C SER A 209 0.03 1.02 22.56
N TYR A 210 -1.02 0.32 23.02
CA TYR A 210 -1.64 -0.79 22.32
C TYR A 210 -2.69 -0.38 21.30
N LEU A 211 -3.14 0.88 21.31
CA LEU A 211 -3.99 1.45 20.27
C LEU A 211 -3.15 2.19 19.23
N LYS A 212 -3.07 1.63 18.02
CA LYS A 212 -2.25 2.16 16.92
C LYS A 212 -3.11 2.36 15.67
N SER A 213 -2.83 3.43 14.93
CA SER A 213 -3.41 3.66 13.60
C SER A 213 -2.41 3.36 12.50
N LYS A 214 -2.92 2.98 11.32
CA LYS A 214 -2.15 2.84 10.07
C LYS A 214 -2.89 3.49 8.92
N GLU A 215 -2.18 4.28 8.13
CA GLU A 215 -2.75 4.93 6.96
C GLU A 215 -3.04 3.93 5.83
N ALA A 216 -4.19 4.08 5.18
CA ALA A 216 -4.55 3.42 3.94
C ALA A 216 -4.92 4.49 2.92
N ILE A 217 -4.13 4.57 1.85
CA ILE A 217 -4.27 5.57 0.79
C ILE A 217 -4.87 4.91 -0.45
N PHE A 218 -5.91 5.53 -1.01
CA PHE A 218 -6.63 5.08 -2.19
C PHE A 218 -6.66 6.20 -3.22
N ASN A 219 -6.07 5.97 -4.40
CA ASN A 219 -6.08 6.94 -5.49
C ASN A 219 -5.86 6.32 -6.86
N PHE A 220 -5.99 7.17 -7.88
CA PHE A 220 -5.78 6.81 -9.28
C PHE A 220 -4.29 6.82 -9.70
N GLY A 221 -3.35 6.80 -8.75
CA GLY A 221 -1.91 6.73 -9.04
C GLY A 221 -1.20 8.09 -9.13
N LYS A 222 -1.93 9.21 -9.07
CA LYS A 222 -1.37 10.58 -9.05
C LYS A 222 -1.92 11.48 -7.92
N ARG A 223 -2.01 10.97 -6.68
CA ARG A 223 -2.28 11.76 -5.44
C ARG A 223 -3.20 12.99 -5.63
N GLY A 224 -4.44 12.75 -6.06
CA GLY A 224 -5.49 13.77 -6.18
C GLY A 224 -5.68 14.30 -7.60
N GLU A 225 -4.70 14.15 -8.48
CA GLU A 225 -4.83 14.48 -9.90
C GLU A 225 -5.53 13.38 -10.67
N ASP A 226 -6.27 13.78 -11.70
CA ASP A 226 -6.86 12.85 -12.66
C ASP A 226 -5.82 12.46 -13.74
N PRO A 227 -5.34 11.21 -13.76
CA PRO A 227 -4.37 10.77 -14.76
C PRO A 227 -4.90 10.87 -16.20
N ILE A 228 -6.22 10.79 -16.39
CA ILE A 228 -6.85 10.90 -17.71
C ILE A 228 -6.82 12.33 -18.23
N MET A 229 -6.94 13.33 -17.33
CA MET A 229 -6.83 14.75 -17.71
C MET A 229 -5.42 15.13 -18.17
N SER A 230 -4.41 14.37 -17.74
CA SER A 230 -3.04 14.52 -18.25
C SER A 230 -2.85 13.87 -19.64
N HIS A 231 -3.68 12.89 -20.01
CA HIS A 231 -3.50 12.07 -21.21
C HIS A 231 -3.98 12.75 -22.49
N TYR A 232 -3.30 12.48 -23.62
CA TYR A 232 -3.71 12.97 -24.94
C TYR A 232 -4.53 11.92 -25.70
N PHE A 233 -5.53 12.42 -26.41
CA PHE A 233 -6.48 11.65 -27.21
C PHE A 233 -6.48 12.11 -28.67
N TYR A 234 -7.11 11.33 -29.54
CA TYR A 234 -7.32 11.71 -30.94
C TYR A 234 -8.66 11.23 -31.53
N TYR A 235 -9.22 12.05 -32.44
CA TYR A 235 -10.47 11.79 -33.18
C TYR A 235 -10.26 10.97 -34.46
N LYS A 236 -11.36 10.54 -35.11
CA LYS A 236 -11.29 9.59 -36.24
C LYS A 236 -11.08 10.43 -37.44
N GLU A 237 -9.89 10.33 -37.99
CA GLU A 237 -9.56 11.00 -39.22
C GLU A 237 -9.76 10.07 -40.41
N ASN A 238 -9.93 10.69 -41.57
CA ASN A 238 -9.93 9.97 -42.83
C ASN A 238 -8.55 9.34 -43.08
N PRO A 239 -8.50 8.22 -43.83
CA PRO A 239 -7.24 7.61 -44.23
C PRO A 239 -6.27 8.64 -44.85
N GLY A 240 -5.01 8.65 -44.42
CA GLY A 240 -3.98 9.57 -44.91
C GLY A 240 -3.89 10.91 -44.17
N ILE A 241 -4.86 11.26 -43.33
CA ILE A 241 -4.77 12.44 -42.46
C ILE A 241 -4.14 12.04 -41.12
N MET A 242 -3.13 12.81 -40.70
CA MET A 242 -2.52 12.62 -39.38
C MET A 242 -3.48 13.10 -38.28
N PRO A 243 -3.78 12.25 -37.29
CA PRO A 243 -4.66 12.62 -36.19
C PRO A 243 -4.06 13.75 -35.36
N LYS A 244 -4.91 14.71 -34.97
CA LYS A 244 -4.53 15.79 -34.08
C LYS A 244 -4.73 15.38 -32.62
N PRO A 245 -3.74 15.62 -31.75
CA PRO A 245 -3.89 15.31 -30.34
C PRO A 245 -4.70 16.39 -29.62
N TYR A 246 -5.46 16.00 -28.61
CA TYR A 246 -6.19 16.91 -27.73
C TYR A 246 -6.37 16.31 -26.34
N LYS A 247 -6.80 17.10 -25.36
CA LYS A 247 -7.16 16.63 -24.01
C LYS A 247 -8.65 16.83 -23.79
N PHE A 248 -9.28 15.91 -23.08
CA PHE A 248 -10.65 16.08 -22.62
C PHE A 248 -10.70 17.02 -21.42
N LYS A 249 -11.82 17.74 -21.28
CA LYS A 249 -12.33 18.18 -19.98
C LYS A 249 -13.09 17.03 -19.34
N LYS A 250 -13.10 16.97 -18.00
CA LYS A 250 -13.74 15.87 -17.26
C LYS A 250 -15.21 15.68 -17.63
N GLU A 251 -15.93 16.79 -17.79
CA GLU A 251 -17.35 16.81 -18.12
C GLU A 251 -17.63 16.30 -19.54
N GLU A 252 -16.65 16.38 -20.45
CA GLU A 252 -16.75 15.83 -21.80
C GLU A 252 -16.67 14.30 -21.82
N VAL A 253 -16.05 13.69 -20.80
CA VAL A 253 -16.02 12.24 -20.64
C VAL A 253 -17.31 11.77 -19.95
N SER A 254 -17.59 12.30 -18.76
CA SER A 254 -18.84 12.05 -18.03
C SER A 254 -18.94 12.91 -16.77
N SER A 255 -20.14 13.45 -16.51
CA SER A 255 -20.46 14.15 -15.25
C SER A 255 -20.62 13.21 -14.04
N LEU A 256 -20.62 11.89 -14.26
CA LEU A 256 -20.71 10.87 -13.19
C LEU A 256 -19.33 10.43 -12.67
N LEU A 257 -18.24 11.03 -13.15
CA LEU A 257 -16.89 10.70 -12.69
C LEU A 257 -16.64 11.20 -11.25
N PRO A 258 -15.85 10.48 -10.44
CA PRO A 258 -15.63 10.86 -9.04
C PRO A 258 -14.99 12.25 -8.92
N HIS A 259 -15.55 13.15 -8.11
CA HIS A 259 -14.98 14.48 -7.88
C HIS A 259 -13.65 14.43 -7.12
N GLN A 260 -13.51 13.46 -6.21
CA GLN A 260 -12.33 13.22 -5.41
C GLN A 260 -11.63 11.94 -5.89
N LEU A 261 -10.32 12.04 -6.17
CA LEU A 261 -9.50 10.95 -6.72
C LEU A 261 -8.38 10.50 -5.78
N ASP A 262 -8.36 11.03 -4.56
CA ASP A 262 -7.45 10.63 -3.49
C ASP A 262 -8.19 10.64 -2.16
N GLU A 263 -8.01 9.57 -1.40
CA GLU A 263 -8.63 9.36 -0.12
C GLU A 263 -7.61 8.70 0.81
N THR A 264 -7.45 9.25 2.00
CA THR A 264 -6.62 8.66 3.06
C THR A 264 -7.53 8.31 4.24
N GLN A 265 -7.47 7.04 4.66
CA GLN A 265 -8.15 6.53 5.84
C GLN A 265 -7.14 6.14 6.91
N LEU A 266 -7.47 6.38 8.18
CA LEU A 266 -6.74 5.80 9.31
C LEU A 266 -7.45 4.52 9.76
N LEU A 267 -6.76 3.39 9.71
CA LEU A 267 -7.23 2.11 10.22
C LEU A 267 -6.70 1.90 11.63
N TRP A 268 -7.59 1.70 12.59
CA TRP A 268 -7.25 1.57 14.01
C TRP A 268 -7.18 0.10 14.42
N TYR A 269 -6.13 -0.24 15.17
CA TYR A 269 -5.86 -1.58 15.67
C TYR A 269 -5.56 -1.53 17.16
N TYR A 270 -6.09 -2.51 17.89
CA TYR A 270 -5.83 -2.68 19.31
C TYR A 270 -5.17 -4.05 19.57
N ASP A 271 -4.03 -4.04 20.25
CA ASP A 271 -3.26 -5.25 20.56
C ASP A 271 -3.74 -5.90 21.87
N VAL A 272 -4.84 -6.65 21.79
CA VAL A 272 -5.40 -7.44 22.90
C VAL A 272 -4.37 -8.37 23.51
N THR A 273 -3.50 -8.96 22.68
CA THR A 273 -2.52 -9.96 23.11
C THR A 273 -1.44 -9.34 23.99
N GLU A 274 -0.93 -8.17 23.63
CA GLU A 274 0.07 -7.49 24.46
C GLU A 274 -0.57 -6.85 25.69
N HIS A 275 -1.79 -6.31 25.59
CA HIS A 275 -2.54 -5.82 26.76
C HIS A 275 -2.76 -6.91 27.81
N ASP A 276 -3.30 -8.06 27.40
CA ASP A 276 -3.58 -9.15 28.34
C ASP A 276 -2.29 -9.77 28.94
N LYS A 277 -1.15 -9.65 28.25
CA LYS A 277 0.18 -10.00 28.79
C LYS A 277 0.64 -9.01 29.86
N GLU A 278 0.43 -7.70 29.64
CA GLU A 278 0.70 -6.67 30.65
C GLU A 278 -0.17 -6.90 31.89
N CYS A 279 -1.48 -7.10 31.74
CA CYS A 279 -2.37 -7.42 32.86
C CYS A 279 -1.89 -8.65 33.63
N THR A 280 -1.52 -9.73 32.92
CA THR A 280 -0.99 -10.95 33.57
C THR A 280 0.31 -10.68 34.35
N SER A 281 1.15 -9.77 33.86
CA SER A 281 2.43 -9.45 34.50
C SER A 281 2.25 -8.57 35.74
N ASN A 282 1.13 -7.84 35.83
CA ASN A 282 0.76 -6.98 36.95
C ASN A 282 -0.23 -7.66 37.93
N ASP A 283 -0.50 -8.96 37.78
CA ASP A 283 -1.52 -9.70 38.54
C ASP A 283 -2.95 -9.09 38.43
N GLU A 284 -3.27 -8.51 37.28
CA GLU A 284 -4.56 -7.90 36.96
C GLU A 284 -5.46 -8.82 36.12
N ALA A 285 -6.77 -8.59 36.18
CA ALA A 285 -7.73 -9.30 35.34
C ALA A 285 -7.54 -8.91 33.86
N LYS A 286 -7.58 -9.90 32.97
CA LYS A 286 -7.50 -9.68 31.51
C LYS A 286 -8.75 -8.94 31.02
N THR A 287 -8.56 -7.71 30.56
CA THR A 287 -9.63 -6.80 30.12
C THR A 287 -9.58 -6.49 28.62
N GLY A 288 -8.59 -6.99 27.88
CA GLY A 288 -8.36 -6.61 26.49
C GLY A 288 -9.54 -6.89 25.56
N SER A 289 -10.25 -8.00 25.76
CA SER A 289 -11.46 -8.30 24.97
C SER A 289 -12.60 -7.31 25.24
N ALA A 290 -12.80 -6.90 26.48
CA ALA A 290 -13.82 -5.91 26.84
C ALA A 290 -13.48 -4.52 26.30
N ILE A 291 -12.19 -4.12 26.39
CA ILE A 291 -11.69 -2.88 25.80
C ILE A 291 -11.90 -2.87 24.29
N MET A 292 -11.58 -3.98 23.60
CA MET A 292 -11.79 -4.11 22.16
C MET A 292 -13.26 -3.88 21.78
N GLU A 293 -14.21 -4.45 22.52
CA GLU A 293 -15.65 -4.23 22.26
C GLU A 293 -16.08 -2.77 22.45
N ILE A 294 -15.50 -2.07 23.43
CA ILE A 294 -15.78 -0.65 23.65
C ILE A 294 -15.19 0.21 22.52
N LEU A 295 -13.95 -0.07 22.11
CA LEU A 295 -13.31 0.60 20.97
C LEU A 295 -14.09 0.37 19.67
N LEU A 296 -14.58 -0.84 19.42
CA LEU A 296 -15.44 -1.15 18.28
C LEU A 296 -16.70 -0.28 18.28
N LYS A 297 -17.34 -0.08 19.44
CA LYS A 297 -18.52 0.80 19.57
C LYS A 297 -18.15 2.25 19.28
N TYR A 298 -17.04 2.75 19.82
CA TYR A 298 -16.55 4.10 19.57
C TYR A 298 -16.34 4.36 18.07
N PHE A 299 -15.48 3.57 17.42
CA PHE A 299 -15.15 3.81 16.01
C PHE A 299 -16.30 3.51 15.05
N THR A 300 -17.23 2.62 15.41
CA THR A 300 -18.47 2.44 14.65
C THR A 300 -19.37 3.67 14.75
N SER A 301 -19.42 4.33 15.93
CA SER A 301 -20.18 5.57 16.09
C SER A 301 -19.57 6.74 15.32
N GLU A 302 -18.24 6.85 15.29
CA GLU A 302 -17.54 7.88 14.50
C GLU A 302 -17.70 7.68 12.99
N ALA A 303 -17.71 6.43 12.52
CA ALA A 303 -17.92 6.14 11.10
C ALA A 303 -19.34 6.49 10.59
N ASN A 304 -20.30 6.71 11.49
CA ASN A 304 -21.69 7.05 11.16
C ASN A 304 -21.99 8.56 11.32
N LYS A 305 -21.00 9.37 11.72
CA LYS A 305 -21.10 10.83 11.77
C LYS A 305 -20.68 11.42 10.43
#